data_AF-A0A7R9VQJ8-F1
#
_entry.id   AF-A0A7R9VQJ8-F1
#
_cell.length_a   1.000
_cell.length_b   1.000
_cell.length_c   1.000
_cell.angle_alpha   90.00
_cell.angle_beta   90.00
_cell.angle_gamma   90.00
#
_symmetry.space_group_name_H-M   'P 1'
#
loop_
_entity.id
_entity.type
_entity.pdbx_description
1 polymer ?
#
loop_
_entity_poly.entity_id
_entity_poly.type
_entity_poly.pdbx_seq_one_letter_code
_entity_poly.pdbx_strand_id
1 'polypeptide(L)'
;MITLPDPATWVLSIYATCGGLLICCLETQLKFLRVIIAMNFGFLFSSLWRFVFYLILGTVTWAYGNIFGKAVGIIFGVVGLFNIYVLCRYPSYRKMREKIAEEEDKRIEARISREVKKKAVQSAFGS
;
A
#
# COMPACT_ATOMS: atom_id res chain seq x y z
N MET A 1 -36.92 -13.31 3.93
CA MET A 1 -36.00 -14.13 3.12
C MET A 1 -34.61 -13.55 3.30
N ILE A 2 -33.71 -14.32 3.91
CA ILE A 2 -32.33 -13.89 4.16
C ILE A 2 -31.60 -14.09 2.83
N THR A 3 -31.65 -13.10 1.95
CA THR A 3 -30.88 -13.12 0.70
C THR A 3 -29.41 -13.04 1.09
N LEU A 4 -28.70 -14.17 0.99
CA LEU A 4 -27.24 -14.19 1.12
C LEU A 4 -26.69 -13.13 0.17
N PRO A 5 -25.89 -12.15 0.64
CA PRO A 5 -25.24 -11.21 -0.23
C PRO A 5 -24.42 -12.00 -1.24
N ASP A 6 -24.44 -11.56 -2.50
CA ASP A 6 -23.63 -12.18 -3.54
C ASP A 6 -22.18 -12.30 -3.03
N PRO A 7 -21.53 -13.48 -3.16
CA PRO A 7 -20.19 -13.70 -2.63
C PRO A 7 -19.19 -12.65 -3.11
N ALA A 8 -19.42 -12.02 -4.27
CA ALA A 8 -18.63 -10.89 -4.75
C ALA A 8 -18.60 -9.71 -3.75
N THR A 9 -19.73 -9.40 -3.11
CA THR A 9 -19.85 -8.26 -2.16
C THR A 9 -19.05 -8.50 -0.89
N TRP A 10 -19.00 -9.75 -0.43
CA TRP A 10 -18.18 -10.17 0.70
C TRP A 10 -16.69 -10.06 0.40
N VAL A 11 -16.28 -10.54 -0.77
CA VAL A 11 -14.88 -10.43 -1.19
C VAL A 11 -14.49 -8.96 -1.32
N LEU A 12 -15.32 -8.15 -1.95
CA LEU A 12 -15.11 -6.71 -2.05
C LEU A 12 -14.95 -6.08 -0.66
N SER A 13 -15.80 -6.38 0.33
CA SER A 13 -15.74 -5.77 1.69
C SER A 13 -14.45 -6.06 2.42
N ILE A 14 -13.92 -7.27 2.26
CA ILE A 14 -12.61 -7.64 2.78
C ILE A 14 -11.52 -6.82 2.08
N TYR A 15 -11.56 -6.71 0.74
CA TYR A 15 -10.59 -5.91 -0.02
C TYR A 15 -10.65 -4.41 0.33
N ALA A 16 -11.84 -3.84 0.46
CA ALA A 16 -12.03 -2.44 0.82
C ALA A 16 -11.52 -2.16 2.24
N THR A 17 -11.77 -3.07 3.18
CA THR A 17 -11.34 -2.93 4.58
C THR A 17 -9.82 -3.07 4.72
N CYS A 18 -9.23 -4.14 4.15
CA CYS A 18 -7.79 -4.36 4.18
C CYS A 18 -7.04 -3.26 3.39
N GLY A 19 -7.55 -2.88 2.23
CA GLY A 19 -6.99 -1.81 1.41
C GLY A 19 -7.07 -0.45 2.08
N GLY A 20 -8.19 -0.12 2.72
CA GLY A 20 -8.36 1.10 3.52
C GLY A 20 -7.42 1.15 4.73
N LEU A 21 -7.28 0.03 5.45
CA LEU A 21 -6.35 -0.09 6.57
C LEU A 21 -4.90 0.13 6.12
N LEU A 22 -4.49 -0.48 5.00
CA LEU A 22 -3.17 -0.30 4.40
C LEU A 22 -2.90 1.17 4.06
N ILE A 23 -3.89 1.87 3.48
CA ILE A 23 -3.77 3.32 3.20
C ILE A 23 -3.59 4.11 4.49
N CYS A 24 -4.42 3.87 5.50
CA CYS A 24 -4.32 4.56 6.79
C CYS A 24 -2.94 4.36 7.41
N CYS A 25 -2.38 3.15 7.33
CA CYS A 25 -1.03 2.87 7.82
C CYS A 25 0.07 3.55 7.01
N LEU A 26 -0.12 3.72 5.69
CA LEU A 26 0.82 4.44 4.83
C LEU A 26 0.78 5.96 5.08
N GLU A 27 -0.41 6.53 5.25
CA GLU A 27 -0.59 7.96 5.51
C GLU A 27 -0.03 8.36 6.88
N THR A 28 -0.20 7.50 7.89
CA THR A 28 0.35 7.70 9.25
C THR A 28 1.87 7.51 9.32
N GLN A 29 2.53 7.12 8.22
CA GLN A 29 3.99 7.00 8.13
C GLN A 29 4.64 6.16 9.25
N LEU A 30 3.93 5.18 9.82
CA LEU A 30 4.42 4.34 10.90
C LEU A 30 5.74 3.65 10.47
N LYS A 31 6.85 4.05 11.11
CA LYS A 31 8.22 3.61 10.76
C LYS A 31 8.40 2.09 10.77
N PHE A 32 7.61 1.39 11.59
CA PHE A 32 7.70 -0.07 11.72
C PHE A 32 6.97 -0.81 10.60
N LEU A 33 5.77 -0.35 10.24
CA LEU A 33 4.92 -1.02 9.24
C LEU A 33 5.36 -0.71 7.82
N ARG A 34 5.99 0.45 7.60
CA ARG A 34 6.55 0.85 6.31
C ARG A 34 7.53 -0.19 5.76
N VAL A 35 8.43 -0.71 6.59
CA VAL A 35 9.44 -1.69 6.17
C VAL A 35 8.78 -3.01 5.73
N ILE A 36 7.75 -3.45 6.47
CA ILE A 36 7.02 -4.69 6.18
C ILE A 36 6.23 -4.55 4.86
N ILE A 37 5.59 -3.39 4.66
CA ILE A 37 4.85 -3.10 3.43
C ILE A 37 5.81 -2.93 2.26
N ALA A 38 6.96 -2.29 2.43
CA ALA A 38 7.96 -2.15 1.36
C ALA A 38 8.53 -3.50 0.92
N MET A 39 8.75 -4.44 1.85
CA MET A 39 9.18 -5.81 1.52
C MET A 39 8.17 -6.60 0.70
N ASN A 40 6.86 -6.39 0.92
CA ASN A 40 5.80 -7.18 0.25
C ASN A 40 5.17 -6.45 -0.95
N PHE A 41 5.14 -5.12 -0.90
CA PHE A 41 4.51 -4.23 -1.85
C PHE A 41 5.42 -3.02 -2.14
N GLY A 42 6.63 -3.25 -2.62
CA GLY A 42 7.54 -2.17 -3.08
C GLY A 42 6.89 -1.24 -4.11
N PHE A 43 5.92 -1.76 -4.87
CA PHE A 43 5.02 -1.00 -5.74
C PHE A 43 4.35 0.18 -5.03
N LEU A 44 3.90 0.05 -3.77
CA LEU A 44 3.15 1.09 -3.05
C LEU A 44 4.02 2.32 -2.71
N PHE A 45 5.35 2.16 -2.77
CA PHE A 45 6.29 3.25 -2.47
C PHE A 45 6.49 4.20 -3.64
N SER A 46 6.24 3.73 -4.86
CA SER A 46 6.22 4.57 -6.05
C SER A 46 4.94 5.40 -6.07
N SER A 47 5.10 6.70 -6.23
CA SER A 47 3.97 7.63 -6.12
C SER A 47 2.95 7.48 -7.25
N LEU A 48 3.35 6.93 -8.40
CA LEU A 48 2.43 6.59 -9.49
C LEU A 48 1.55 5.39 -9.14
N TRP A 49 2.17 4.32 -8.63
CA TRP A 49 1.46 3.11 -8.22
C TRP A 49 0.56 3.33 -7.01
N ARG A 50 0.97 4.22 -6.10
CA ARG A 50 0.12 4.68 -5.00
C ARG A 50 -1.15 5.38 -5.51
N PHE A 51 -1.04 6.22 -6.53
CA PHE A 51 -2.21 6.85 -7.15
C PHE A 51 -3.15 5.83 -7.80
N VAL A 52 -2.59 4.90 -8.56
CA VAL A 52 -3.37 3.80 -9.18
C VAL A 52 -4.09 3.00 -8.09
N PHE A 53 -3.45 2.76 -6.95
CA PHE A 53 -4.06 2.08 -5.81
C PHE A 53 -5.24 2.87 -5.22
N TYR A 54 -5.11 4.19 -5.03
CA TYR A 54 -6.22 5.05 -4.60
C TYR A 54 -7.39 5.02 -5.58
N LEU A 55 -7.12 5.01 -6.89
CA LEU A 55 -8.17 4.90 -7.90
C LEU A 55 -8.88 3.55 -7.85
N ILE A 56 -8.14 2.45 -7.73
CA ILE A 56 -8.72 1.10 -7.62
C ILE A 56 -9.57 0.98 -6.34
N LEU A 57 -9.12 1.54 -5.21
CA LEU A 57 -9.93 1.58 -3.99
C LEU A 57 -11.17 2.47 -4.14
N GLY A 58 -11.04 3.57 -4.86
CA GLY A 58 -12.17 4.42 -5.26
C GLY A 58 -13.20 3.66 -6.08
N THR A 59 -12.78 2.86 -7.07
CA THR A 59 -13.71 2.06 -7.88
C THR A 59 -14.34 0.90 -7.10
N VAL A 60 -13.58 0.26 -6.20
CA VAL A 60 -14.09 -0.78 -5.28
C VAL A 60 -15.15 -0.21 -4.34
N THR A 61 -14.91 0.97 -3.76
CA THR A 61 -15.90 1.63 -2.89
C THR A 61 -17.12 2.13 -3.65
N TRP A 62 -16.96 2.47 -4.93
CA TRP A 62 -18.08 2.80 -5.81
C TRP A 62 -18.95 1.58 -6.15
N ALA A 63 -18.36 0.38 -6.22
CA ALA A 63 -19.04 -0.86 -6.57
C ALA A 63 -20.11 -1.28 -5.56
N TYR A 64 -20.08 -0.80 -4.31
CA TYR A 64 -21.12 -1.09 -3.31
C TYR A 64 -22.48 -0.45 -3.61
N GLY A 65 -22.56 0.52 -4.53
CA GLY A 65 -23.82 1.18 -4.89
C GLY A 65 -24.42 2.11 -3.82
N ASN A 66 -24.00 1.98 -2.56
CA ASN A 66 -24.44 2.79 -1.43
C ASN A 66 -23.95 4.24 -1.53
N ILE A 67 -24.75 5.18 -1.01
CA ILE A 67 -24.45 6.62 -0.98
C ILE A 67 -23.11 6.89 -0.27
N PHE A 68 -22.85 6.17 0.82
CA PHE A 68 -21.60 6.27 1.58
C PHE A 68 -20.39 5.77 0.77
N GLY A 69 -20.55 4.68 0.01
CA GLY A 69 -19.49 4.14 -0.85
C GLY A 69 -19.12 5.11 -1.98
N LYS A 70 -20.12 5.76 -2.59
CA LYS A 70 -19.89 6.80 -3.61
C LYS A 70 -19.15 8.01 -3.04
N ALA A 71 -19.56 8.52 -1.88
CA ALA A 71 -18.89 9.65 -1.24
C ALA A 71 -17.42 9.35 -0.91
N VAL A 72 -17.15 8.19 -0.32
CA VAL A 72 -15.80 7.72 -0.01
C VAL A 72 -14.96 7.53 -1.28
N GLY A 73 -15.55 6.99 -2.35
CA GLY A 73 -14.90 6.85 -3.65
C GLY A 73 -14.47 8.18 -4.26
N ILE A 74 -15.32 9.22 -4.18
CA ILE A 74 -14.99 10.58 -4.63
C ILE A 74 -13.82 11.14 -3.81
N ILE A 75 -13.86 10.99 -2.48
CA ILE A 75 -12.78 11.47 -1.60
C ILE A 75 -11.45 10.80 -1.95
N PHE A 76 -11.43 9.47 -2.13
CA PHE A 76 -10.22 8.77 -2.55
C PHE A 76 -9.71 9.21 -3.93
N GLY A 77 -10.62 9.48 -4.88
CA GLY A 77 -10.27 10.04 -6.19
C GLY A 77 -9.62 11.43 -6.09
N VAL A 78 -10.21 12.33 -5.30
CA VAL A 78 -9.67 13.68 -5.08
C VAL A 78 -8.32 13.63 -4.36
N VAL A 79 -8.20 12.82 -3.31
CA VAL A 79 -6.94 12.63 -2.56
C VAL A 79 -5.86 12.04 -3.48
N GLY A 80 -6.21 11.10 -4.36
CA GLY A 80 -5.32 10.55 -5.37
C GLY A 80 -4.84 11.64 -6.34
N LEU A 81 -5.77 12.39 -6.94
CA LEU A 81 -5.45 13.46 -7.89
C LEU A 81 -4.58 14.54 -7.25
N PHE A 82 -4.88 14.91 -6.01
CA PHE A 82 -4.08 15.87 -5.26
C PHE A 82 -2.66 15.33 -4.99
N ASN A 83 -2.52 14.06 -4.62
CA ASN A 83 -1.22 13.41 -4.46
C ASN A 83 -0.40 13.42 -5.76
N ILE A 84 -1.03 13.17 -6.91
CA ILE A 84 -0.34 13.21 -8.21
C ILE A 84 0.00 14.64 -8.63
N TYR A 85 -0.92 15.58 -8.40
CA TYR A 85 -0.73 16.98 -8.76
C TYR A 85 0.45 17.59 -7.99
N VAL A 86 0.53 17.35 -6.69
CA VAL A 86 1.67 17.78 -5.85
C VAL A 86 2.97 17.16 -6.33
N LEU A 87 2.96 15.90 -6.76
CA LEU A 87 4.16 15.22 -7.26
C LEU A 87 4.65 15.76 -8.61
N CYS A 88 3.72 16.01 -9.55
CA CYS A 88 4.04 16.59 -10.85
C CYS A 88 4.50 18.06 -10.73
N ARG A 89 3.95 18.80 -9.76
CA ARG A 89 4.30 20.21 -9.53
C ARG A 89 5.64 20.38 -8.79
N TYR A 90 6.00 19.48 -7.89
CA TYR A 90 7.23 19.55 -7.09
C TYR A 90 8.21 18.39 -7.37
N PRO A 91 9.11 18.52 -8.37
CA PRO A 91 10.12 17.50 -8.64
C PRO A 91 11.14 17.33 -7.49
N SER A 92 11.28 18.32 -6.61
CA SER A 92 12.11 18.23 -5.39
C SER A 92 11.59 17.18 -4.40
N TYR A 93 10.26 16.97 -4.35
CA TYR A 93 9.64 15.91 -3.54
C TYR A 93 9.90 14.52 -4.11
N ARG A 94 10.07 14.43 -5.44
CA ARG A 94 10.44 13.19 -6.14
C ARG A 94 11.82 12.70 -5.70
N LYS A 95 12.79 13.61 -5.62
CA LYS A 95 14.16 13.31 -5.14
C LYS A 95 14.21 12.92 -3.66
N MET A 96 13.43 13.57 -2.81
CA MET A 96 13.33 13.19 -1.40
C MET A 96 12.70 11.80 -1.23
N ARG A 97 11.69 11.45 -2.03
CA ARG A 97 11.09 10.11 -1.99
C ARG A 97 11.98 9.04 -2.63
N GLU A 98 12.71 9.34 -3.70
CA GLU A 98 13.73 8.45 -4.25
C GLU A 98 14.82 8.17 -3.21
N LYS A 99 15.27 9.19 -2.46
CA LYS A 99 16.20 9.00 -1.33
C LYS A 99 15.63 8.12 -0.22
N ILE A 100 14.37 8.32 0.15
CA ILE A 100 13.71 7.47 1.15
C ILE A 100 13.56 6.03 0.61
N ALA A 101 13.19 5.86 -0.65
CA ALA A 101 13.09 4.54 -1.27
C ALA A 101 14.45 3.84 -1.28
N GLU A 102 15.52 4.54 -1.62
CA GLU A 102 16.88 4.00 -1.65
C GLU A 102 17.43 3.67 -0.24
N GLU A 103 17.15 4.51 0.77
CA GLU A 103 17.49 4.20 2.17
C GLU A 103 16.74 2.96 2.67
N GLU A 104 15.46 2.82 2.30
CA GLU A 104 14.65 1.67 2.67
C GLU A 104 15.09 0.40 1.93
N ASP A 105 15.46 0.49 0.65
CA ASP A 105 15.98 -0.65 -0.12
C ASP A 105 17.29 -1.18 0.51
N LYS A 106 18.19 -0.27 0.91
CA LYS A 106 19.41 -0.61 1.66
C LYS A 106 19.10 -1.26 3.01
N ARG A 107 18.07 -0.80 3.74
CA ARG A 107 17.62 -1.43 5.00
C ARG A 107 17.08 -2.83 4.78
N ILE A 108 16.35 -3.05 3.68
CA ILE A 108 15.77 -4.36 3.33
C ILE A 108 16.90 -5.32 2.97
N GLU A 109 17.83 -4.91 2.11
CA GLU A 109 19.00 -5.71 1.72
C GLU A 109 19.84 -6.10 2.95
N ALA A 110 20.01 -5.18 3.90
CA ALA A 110 20.68 -5.46 5.18
C ALA A 110 19.93 -6.47 6.07
N ARG A 111 18.59 -6.52 6.03
CA ARG A 111 17.81 -7.54 6.75
C ARG A 111 17.84 -8.89 6.04
N ILE A 112 17.67 -8.91 4.72
CA ILE A 112 17.70 -10.14 3.91
C ILE A 112 19.08 -10.80 4.07
N SER A 113 20.17 -10.05 3.95
CA SER A 113 21.52 -10.60 4.12
C SER A 113 21.76 -11.18 5.52
N ARG A 114 21.17 -10.60 6.58
CA ARG A 114 21.21 -11.18 7.94
C ARG A 114 20.42 -12.49 8.06
N GLU A 115 19.21 -12.52 7.52
CA GLU A 115 18.35 -13.71 7.52
C GLU A 115 18.97 -14.85 6.71
N VAL A 116 19.53 -14.55 5.53
CA VAL A 116 20.25 -15.52 4.69
C VAL A 116 21.49 -16.05 5.42
N LYS A 117 22.29 -15.19 6.07
CA LYS A 117 23.43 -15.64 6.88
C LYS A 117 23.00 -16.53 8.05
N LYS A 118 21.93 -16.17 8.76
CA LYS A 118 21.37 -17.01 9.84
C LYS A 118 20.94 -18.38 9.32
N LYS A 119 20.19 -18.42 8.21
CA LYS A 119 19.73 -19.67 7.58
C LYS A 119 20.89 -20.51 7.05
N ALA A 120 21.92 -19.88 6.47
CA ALA A 120 23.11 -20.57 6.00
C ALA A 120 23.92 -21.19 7.15
N VAL A 121 24.11 -20.47 8.26
CA VAL A 121 24.77 -21.02 9.46
C VAL A 121 23.95 -22.15 10.07
N GLN A 122 22.63 -22.00 10.15
CA GLN A 122 21.73 -23.03 10.68
C GLN A 122 21.69 -24.28 9.78
N SER A 123 21.81 -24.11 8.46
CA SER A 123 21.93 -25.21 7.51
C SER A 123 23.32 -25.88 7.53
N ALA A 124 24.38 -25.17 7.91
CA ALA A 124 25.74 -25.69 7.97
C ALA A 124 26.07 -26.40 9.29
N PHE A 125 25.44 -25.98 10.40
CA PHE A 125 25.59 -26.59 11.74
C PHE A 125 24.46 -27.58 12.10
N GLY A 126 23.48 -27.74 11.21
CA GLY A 126 22.31 -28.61 11.41
C GLY A 126 22.44 -30.01 10.79
N SER A 127 23.64 -30.47 10.43
CA SER A 127 23.91 -31.82 9.93
C SER A 127 24.95 -32.54 10.76
#